data_AF-A0A352KKF0-F1
#
_entry.id   AF-A0A352KKF0-F1
#
_cell.length_a   1.000
_cell.length_b   1.000
_cell.length_c   1.000
_cell.angle_alpha   90.00
_cell.angle_beta   90.00
_cell.angle_gamma   90.00
#
_symmetry.space_group_name_H-M   'P 1'
#
loop_
_entity.id
_entity.type
_entity.pdbx_description
1 polymer ?
#
loop_
_entity_poly.entity_id
_entity_poly.type
_entity_poly.pdbx_seq_one_letter_code
_entity_poly.pdbx_strand_id
1 'polypeptide(L)'
;MAKIWIVVADAAYARILECEQLRSDPIELEVMMNPAARQKEQDLRSSKPGRGFISSGEGRHQYSSEVDPRRHEADQFAQSVVTRLTQALEAKAFADLMLIASPSFLGLLRKHLTSQLSNCVKQEINKDLVRMDVKDIMAHLR
;
A
#
# COMPACT_ATOMS: atom_id res chain seq x y z
N MET A 1 -17.47 2.38 21.58
CA MET A 1 -16.77 1.14 21.18
C MET A 1 -15.47 1.54 20.50
N ALA A 2 -14.40 0.76 20.70
CA ALA A 2 -13.11 1.01 20.08
C ALA A 2 -13.14 0.54 18.62
N LYS A 3 -12.87 1.44 17.67
CA LYS A 3 -12.84 1.12 16.24
C LYS A 3 -11.53 0.46 15.85
N ILE A 4 -11.61 -0.50 14.93
CA ILE A 4 -10.46 -1.21 14.36
C ILE A 4 -10.27 -0.72 12.94
N TRP A 5 -9.05 -0.30 12.60
CA TRP A 5 -8.68 -0.01 11.22
C TRP A 5 -7.88 -1.16 10.63
N ILE A 6 -8.22 -1.54 9.40
CA ILE A 6 -7.52 -2.55 8.62
C ILE A 6 -6.92 -1.85 7.41
N VAL A 7 -5.61 -1.93 7.26
CA VAL A 7 -4.89 -1.34 6.14
C VAL A 7 -4.40 -2.46 5.25
N VAL A 8 -4.81 -2.40 3.99
CA VAL A 8 -4.41 -3.37 2.95
C VAL A 8 -3.60 -2.62 1.92
N ALA A 9 -2.30 -2.89 1.84
CA ALA A 9 -1.40 -2.05 1.05
C ALA A 9 -0.30 -2.80 0.31
N ASP A 10 0.11 -2.26 -0.83
CA ASP A 10 1.31 -2.63 -1.57
C ASP A 10 2.07 -1.35 -1.98
N ALA A 11 3.05 -1.49 -2.88
CA ALA A 11 3.83 -0.35 -3.36
C ALA A 11 3.02 0.65 -4.23
N ALA A 12 1.80 0.31 -4.65
CA ALA A 12 0.97 1.09 -5.56
C ALA A 12 -0.27 1.68 -4.88
N TYR A 13 -0.93 0.93 -3.99
CA TYR A 13 -2.17 1.34 -3.34
C TYR A 13 -2.17 0.98 -1.85
N ALA A 14 -2.91 1.76 -1.07
CA ALA A 14 -3.24 1.43 0.31
C ALA A 14 -4.73 1.70 0.54
N ARG A 15 -5.47 0.69 0.99
CA ARG A 15 -6.90 0.75 1.28
C ARG A 15 -7.07 0.74 2.79
N ILE A 16 -7.78 1.72 3.32
CA ILE A 16 -8.07 1.85 4.75
C ILE A 16 -9.53 1.48 4.95
N LEU A 17 -9.75 0.43 5.71
CA LEU A 17 -11.06 -0.09 6.07
C LEU A 17 -11.30 0.13 7.56
N GLU A 18 -12.54 0.41 7.93
CA GLU A 18 -12.97 0.49 9.32
C GLU A 18 -13.92 -0.66 9.66
N CYS A 19 -13.68 -1.27 10.82
CA CYS A 19 -14.55 -2.24 11.44
C CYS A 19 -14.96 -1.77 12.83
N GLU A 20 -16.26 -1.82 13.12
CA GLU A 20 -16.74 -1.65 14.50
C GLU A 20 -16.44 -2.89 15.36
N GLN A 21 -16.47 -4.08 14.75
CA GLN A 21 -16.11 -5.36 15.36
C GLN A 21 -15.47 -6.26 14.30
N LEU A 22 -14.60 -7.18 14.70
CA LEU A 22 -13.86 -8.07 13.78
C LEU A 22 -14.77 -8.95 12.89
N ARG A 23 -16.04 -9.11 13.25
CA ARG A 23 -17.04 -9.90 12.51
C ARG A 23 -18.01 -9.05 11.68
N SER A 24 -17.96 -7.72 11.80
CA SER A 24 -18.81 -6.81 11.03
C SER A 24 -18.30 -6.67 9.61
N ASP A 25 -19.18 -6.28 8.69
CA ASP A 25 -18.76 -5.89 7.34
C ASP A 25 -17.92 -4.60 7.44
N PRO A 26 -16.66 -4.61 6.98
CA PRO A 26 -15.83 -3.42 6.94
C PRO A 26 -16.39 -2.36 5.99
N ILE A 27 -16.17 -1.10 6.36
CA ILE A 27 -16.46 0.07 5.52
C ILE A 27 -15.14 0.57 4.95
N GLU A 28 -15.03 0.70 3.63
CA GLU A 28 -13.86 1.34 3.01
C GLU A 28 -13.94 2.85 3.23
N LEU A 29 -12.96 3.38 3.96
CA LEU A 29 -12.90 4.81 4.28
C LEU A 29 -12.12 5.59 3.23
N GLU A 30 -11.00 5.03 2.77
CA GLU A 30 -10.04 5.75 1.94
C GLU A 30 -9.19 4.79 1.11
N VAL A 31 -8.85 5.23 -0.09
CA VAL A 31 -7.85 4.59 -0.95
C VAL A 31 -6.77 5.60 -1.29
N MET A 32 -5.55 5.33 -0.85
CA MET A 32 -4.35 6.08 -1.19
C MET A 32 -3.66 5.41 -2.38
N MET A 33 -3.12 6.20 -3.29
CA MET A 33 -2.39 5.73 -4.47
C MET A 33 -1.01 6.35 -4.51
N ASN A 34 0.00 5.54 -4.80
CA ASN A 34 1.35 6.00 -5.05
C ASN A 34 1.39 6.82 -6.36
N PRO A 35 1.82 8.10 -6.34
CA PRO A 35 1.94 8.91 -7.54
C PRO A 35 2.77 8.24 -8.67
N ALA A 36 3.79 7.48 -8.30
CA ALA A 36 4.62 6.71 -9.21
C ALA A 36 3.82 5.66 -10.01
N ALA A 37 2.91 4.97 -9.33
CA ALA A 37 2.04 3.97 -9.94
C ALA A 37 1.07 4.64 -10.92
N ARG A 38 0.53 5.81 -10.56
CA ARG A 38 -0.36 6.60 -11.43
C ARG A 38 0.31 7.03 -12.72
N GLN A 39 1.54 7.55 -12.65
CA GLN A 39 2.29 7.99 -13.84
C GLN A 39 2.51 6.82 -14.81
N LYS A 40 2.84 5.64 -14.29
CA LYS A 40 3.03 4.44 -15.10
C LYS A 40 1.74 3.98 -15.78
N GLU A 41 0.60 4.00 -15.08
CA GLU A 41 -0.69 3.68 -15.71
C GLU A 41 -1.06 4.66 -16.83
N GLN A 42 -0.76 5.94 -16.65
CA GLN A 42 -1.00 6.97 -17.68
C GLN A 42 -0.05 6.81 -18.88
N ASP A 43 1.22 6.49 -18.68
CA ASP A 43 2.21 6.26 -19.73
C ASP A 43 1.88 5.01 -20.57
N LEU A 44 1.49 3.92 -19.89
CA LEU A 44 1.02 2.68 -20.53
C LEU A 44 -0.26 2.91 -21.35
N ARG A 45 -1.18 3.74 -20.89
CA ARG A 45 -2.42 4.09 -21.63
C ARG A 45 -2.19 5.07 -22.78
N SER A 46 -1.20 5.94 -22.66
CA SER A 46 -0.88 6.94 -23.70
C SER A 46 -0.06 6.35 -24.85
N SER A 47 0.57 5.19 -24.63
CA SER A 47 1.26 4.42 -25.66
C SER A 47 0.25 3.72 -26.59
N LYS A 48 -0.27 4.46 -27.59
CA LYS A 48 -1.02 3.88 -28.72
C LYS A 48 -0.14 2.86 -29.47
N PRO A 49 -0.65 1.70 -29.91
CA PRO A 49 0.08 0.80 -30.80
C PRO A 49 0.10 1.45 -32.19
N GLY A 50 1.14 2.22 -32.48
CA GLY A 50 1.18 3.03 -33.68
C GLY A 50 2.58 3.45 -34.04
N ARG A 51 3.14 2.70 -34.99
CA ARG A 51 4.26 3.07 -35.88
C ARG A 51 5.66 2.72 -35.35
N GLY A 52 6.29 1.81 -36.09
CA GLY A 52 7.54 1.18 -35.74
C GLY A 52 8.73 2.13 -35.68
N PHE A 53 9.69 1.73 -34.85
CA PHE A 53 11.09 2.07 -35.03
C PHE A 53 11.87 0.76 -35.07
N ILE A 54 12.40 0.47 -36.26
CA ILE A 54 13.55 -0.40 -36.41
C ILE A 54 14.73 0.42 -35.88
N SER A 55 15.35 -0.04 -34.80
CA SER A 55 16.72 0.35 -34.47
C SER A 55 17.48 -0.89 -34.04
N SER A 56 18.28 -1.38 -34.98
CA SER A 56 19.46 -2.19 -34.71
C SER A 56 20.36 -1.44 -33.73
N GLY A 57 20.78 -2.08 -32.65
CA GLY A 57 21.63 -1.48 -31.64
C GLY A 57 22.01 -2.45 -30.54
N GLU A 58 23.19 -3.02 -30.70
CA GLU A 58 23.89 -3.93 -29.80
C GLU A 58 24.12 -3.35 -28.39
N GLY A 59 23.87 -4.16 -27.36
CA GLY A 59 24.56 -4.17 -26.07
C GLY A 59 24.51 -2.93 -25.18
N ARG A 60 23.86 -3.04 -24.01
CA ARG A 60 24.48 -2.87 -22.68
C ARG A 60 23.45 -3.02 -21.55
N HIS A 61 23.88 -3.72 -20.50
CA HIS A 61 23.15 -4.01 -19.28
C HIS A 61 22.61 -2.74 -18.58
N GLN A 62 21.29 -2.51 -18.63
CA GLN A 62 20.58 -1.62 -17.70
C GLN A 62 20.25 -2.38 -16.41
N TYR A 63 21.26 -2.67 -15.61
CA TYR A 63 21.10 -3.22 -14.26
C TYR A 63 21.63 -2.18 -13.28
N SER A 64 20.81 -1.22 -12.82
CA SER A 64 20.96 -0.48 -11.54
C SER A 64 19.98 0.70 -11.41
N SER A 65 19.77 1.47 -12.48
CA SER A 65 19.16 2.82 -12.36
C SER A 65 17.66 2.84 -12.14
N GLU A 66 16.92 1.80 -12.52
CA GLU A 66 15.45 1.75 -12.37
C GLU A 66 14.98 1.12 -11.06
N VAL A 67 15.83 0.31 -10.42
CA VAL A 67 15.48 -0.39 -9.17
C VAL A 67 15.49 0.58 -7.99
N ASP A 68 16.42 1.55 -8.01
CA ASP A 68 16.59 2.53 -6.94
C ASP A 68 15.41 3.53 -6.84
N PRO A 69 14.94 4.15 -7.95
CA PRO A 69 13.77 5.03 -7.93
C PRO A 69 12.50 4.33 -7.45
N ARG A 70 12.23 3.11 -7.93
CA ARG A 70 11.02 2.36 -7.52
C ARG A 70 11.03 2.03 -6.04
N ARG A 71 12.20 1.70 -5.47
CA ARG A 71 12.34 1.46 -4.03
C ARG A 71 12.17 2.75 -3.24
N HIS A 72 12.73 3.84 -3.71
CA HIS A 72 12.60 5.15 -3.08
C HIS A 72 11.14 5.64 -3.09
N GLU A 73 10.42 5.48 -4.21
CA GLU A 73 9.01 5.82 -4.32
C GLU A 73 8.12 4.95 -3.43
N ALA A 74 8.41 3.65 -3.34
CA ALA A 74 7.70 2.76 -2.41
C ALA A 74 7.95 3.14 -0.95
N ASP A 75 9.17 3.56 -0.59
CA ASP A 75 9.50 4.02 0.76
C ASP A 75 8.78 5.33 1.12
N GLN A 76 8.76 6.31 0.22
CA GLN A 76 7.98 7.54 0.37
C GLN A 76 6.48 7.27 0.47
N PHE A 77 5.97 6.32 -0.31
CA PHE A 77 4.56 5.92 -0.22
C PHE A 77 4.24 5.27 1.13
N ALA A 78 5.09 4.37 1.62
CA ALA A 78 4.95 3.79 2.95
C ALA A 78 4.96 4.87 4.05
N GLN A 79 5.85 5.86 3.95
CA GLN A 79 5.89 7.00 4.87
C GLN A 79 4.59 7.81 4.84
N SER A 80 4.01 8.02 3.66
CA SER A 80 2.75 8.74 3.48
C SER A 80 1.59 8.00 4.15
N VAL A 81 1.51 6.68 3.96
CA VAL A 81 0.51 5.82 4.62
C VAL A 81 0.65 5.91 6.14
N VAL A 82 1.86 5.79 6.69
CA VAL A 82 2.08 5.87 8.14
C VAL A 82 1.76 7.26 8.70
N THR A 83 2.09 8.32 7.97
CA THR A 83 1.72 9.69 8.34
C THR A 83 0.19 9.83 8.47
N ARG A 84 -0.55 9.31 7.49
CA ARG A 84 -2.02 9.34 7.48
C ARG A 84 -2.63 8.57 8.65
N LEU A 85 -2.05 7.40 8.99
CA LEU A 85 -2.48 6.59 10.13
C LEU A 85 -2.17 7.27 11.48
N THR A 86 -1.02 7.93 11.57
CA THR A 86 -0.63 8.68 12.77
C THR A 86 -1.59 9.83 13.03
N GLN A 87 -1.93 10.62 12.01
CA GLN A 87 -2.93 11.69 12.11
C GLN A 87 -4.31 11.16 12.55
N ALA A 88 -4.73 10.00 12.04
CA ALA A 88 -5.98 9.37 12.44
C ALA A 88 -5.95 8.88 13.90
N LEU A 89 -4.81 8.34 14.35
CA LEU A 89 -4.64 7.92 15.74
C LEU A 89 -4.68 9.13 16.68
N GLU A 90 -4.01 10.23 16.34
CA GLU A 90 -4.05 11.49 17.09
C GLU A 90 -5.47 12.07 17.17
N ALA A 91 -6.24 11.94 16.09
CA ALA A 91 -7.66 12.29 16.04
C ALA A 91 -8.58 11.28 16.75
N LYS A 92 -8.02 10.21 17.35
CA LYS A 92 -8.75 9.11 18.01
C LYS A 92 -9.77 8.42 17.10
N ALA A 93 -9.49 8.34 15.80
CA ALA A 93 -10.39 7.72 14.82
C ALA A 93 -10.46 6.20 14.98
N PHE A 94 -9.40 5.58 15.49
CA PHE A 94 -9.33 4.15 15.81
C PHE A 94 -8.49 3.92 17.07
N ALA A 95 -8.56 2.71 17.61
CA ALA A 95 -7.74 2.27 18.75
C ALA A 95 -6.82 1.10 18.39
N ASP A 96 -7.27 0.23 17.49
CA ASP A 96 -6.54 -0.95 17.05
C ASP A 96 -6.29 -0.90 15.54
N LEU A 97 -5.13 -1.42 15.14
CA LEU A 97 -4.66 -1.40 13.75
C LEU A 97 -4.27 -2.81 13.29
N MET A 98 -4.71 -3.20 12.11
CA MET A 98 -4.27 -4.40 11.40
C MET A 98 -3.59 -4.01 10.10
N LEU A 99 -2.38 -4.52 9.87
CA LEU A 99 -1.60 -4.25 8.66
C LEU A 99 -1.55 -5.49 7.78
N ILE A 100 -1.96 -5.37 6.53
CA ILE A 100 -1.94 -6.43 5.53
C ILE A 100 -1.17 -5.89 4.32
N ALA A 101 -0.01 -6.45 4.04
CA ALA A 101 0.81 -5.99 2.93
C ALA A 101 1.75 -7.08 2.42
N SER A 102 2.26 -6.89 1.19
CA SER A 102 3.36 -7.72 0.69
C SER A 102 4.56 -7.65 1.66
N PRO A 103 5.33 -8.75 1.85
CA PRO A 103 6.43 -8.77 2.83
C PRO A 103 7.43 -7.61 2.68
N SER A 104 7.72 -7.22 1.42
CA SER A 104 8.59 -6.09 1.12
C SER A 104 8.00 -4.75 1.55
N PHE A 105 6.72 -4.51 1.25
CA PHE A 105 6.07 -3.24 1.57
C PHE A 105 5.77 -3.12 3.06
N LEU A 106 5.40 -4.23 3.72
CA LEU A 106 5.26 -4.29 5.17
C LEU A 106 6.58 -3.94 5.89
N GLY A 107 7.71 -4.37 5.34
CA GLY A 107 9.04 -3.96 5.80
C GLY A 107 9.26 -2.44 5.72
N LEU A 108 8.76 -1.79 4.66
CA LEU A 108 8.83 -0.32 4.53
C LEU A 108 7.90 0.37 5.52
N LEU A 109 6.66 -0.09 5.68
CA LEU A 109 5.72 0.44 6.68
C LEU A 109 6.34 0.42 8.09
N ARG A 110 6.92 -0.71 8.50
CA ARG A 110 7.57 -0.87 9.82
C ARG A 110 8.70 0.13 10.08
N LYS A 111 9.45 0.55 9.06
CA LYS A 111 10.52 1.56 9.21
C LYS A 111 9.99 2.92 9.62
N HIS A 112 8.76 3.24 9.20
CA HIS A 112 8.15 4.55 9.41
C HIS A 112 7.19 4.56 10.62
N LEU A 113 6.78 3.39 11.14
CA LEU A 113 5.88 3.29 12.28
C LEU A 113 6.42 4.05 13.50
N THR A 114 5.61 4.95 14.04
CA THR A 114 5.89 5.60 15.32
C THR A 114 5.63 4.63 16.47
N SER A 115 6.26 4.85 17.63
CA SER A 115 6.03 4.00 18.81
C SER A 115 4.56 3.96 19.23
N GLN A 116 3.83 5.07 19.08
CA GLN A 116 2.40 5.13 19.37
C GLN A 116 1.59 4.25 18.43
N LEU A 117 1.85 4.34 17.12
CA LEU A 117 1.13 3.56 16.13
C LEU A 117 1.45 2.06 16.27
N SER A 118 2.71 1.71 16.52
CA SER A 118 3.15 0.34 16.78
C SER A 118 2.42 -0.30 17.97
N ASN A 119 2.12 0.45 19.03
CA ASN A 119 1.36 -0.07 20.17
C ASN A 119 -0.11 -0.39 19.83
N CYS A 120 -0.66 0.24 18.80
CA CYS A 120 -2.00 -0.03 18.28
C CYS A 120 -2.03 -1.21 17.32
N VAL A 121 -0.90 -1.62 16.75
CA VAL A 121 -0.84 -2.76 15.82
C VAL A 121 -1.14 -4.05 16.56
N LYS A 122 -2.27 -4.69 16.24
CA LYS A 122 -2.68 -5.98 16.81
C LYS A 122 -2.27 -7.16 15.95
N GLN A 123 -2.18 -6.95 14.64
CA GLN A 123 -1.84 -8.01 13.70
C GLN A 123 -1.16 -7.46 12.46
N GLU A 124 -0.17 -8.21 11.99
CA GLU A 124 0.50 -7.97 10.72
C GLU A 124 0.42 -9.22 9.85
N ILE A 125 -0.02 -9.07 8.60
CA ILE A 125 -0.17 -10.15 7.64
C ILE A 125 0.67 -9.82 6.42
N ASN A 126 1.64 -10.69 6.15
CA ASN A 126 2.60 -10.57 5.06
C ASN A 126 2.06 -11.18 3.76
N LYS A 127 0.85 -10.79 3.34
CA LYS A 127 0.20 -11.24 2.10
C LYS A 127 -0.14 -10.06 1.21
N ASP A 128 0.07 -10.23 -0.09
CA ASP A 128 -0.38 -9.27 -1.09
C ASP A 128 -1.87 -9.50 -1.40
N LEU A 129 -2.73 -8.77 -0.68
CA LEU A 129 -4.20 -8.88 -0.81
C LEU A 129 -4.82 -7.58 -1.34
N VAL A 130 -4.03 -6.61 -1.81
CA VAL A 130 -4.54 -5.28 -2.17
C VAL A 130 -5.58 -5.33 -3.30
N ARG A 131 -5.44 -6.32 -4.20
CA ARG A 131 -6.31 -6.56 -5.36
C ARG A 131 -7.52 -7.43 -5.06
N MET A 132 -7.63 -7.98 -3.87
CA MET A 132 -8.78 -8.79 -3.48
C MET A 132 -9.96 -7.91 -3.10
N ASP A 133 -11.16 -8.45 -3.28
CA ASP A 133 -12.34 -7.80 -2.74
C ASP A 133 -12.30 -7.81 -1.22
N VAL A 134 -12.92 -6.79 -0.62
CA VAL A 134 -12.94 -6.62 0.84
C VAL A 134 -13.47 -7.87 1.55
N LYS A 135 -14.45 -8.54 0.96
CA LYS A 135 -15.02 -9.80 1.48
C LYS A 135 -13.99 -10.93 1.55
N ASP A 136 -13.15 -11.05 0.52
CA ASP A 136 -12.09 -12.08 0.49
C ASP A 136 -10.98 -11.75 1.48
N ILE A 137 -10.64 -10.47 1.64
CA ILE A 137 -9.69 -10.02 2.66
C ILE A 137 -10.19 -10.41 4.04
N MET A 138 -11.45 -10.12 4.37
CA MET A 138 -12.04 -10.50 5.66
C MET A 138 -12.12 -12.02 5.87
N ALA A 139 -12.32 -12.81 4.80
CA ALA A 139 -12.31 -14.27 4.89
C ALA A 139 -10.94 -14.82 5.30
N HIS A 140 -9.85 -14.14 4.95
CA HIS A 140 -8.48 -14.51 5.37
C HIS A 140 -8.13 -14.09 6.81
N LEU A 141 -8.98 -13.30 7.46
CA LEU A 141 -8.80 -12.82 8.84
C LEU A 141 -9.58 -13.65 9.88
N ARG A 142 -10.39 -14.63 9.44
CA ARG A 142 -11.23 -15.48 10.29
C ARG A 142 -10.52 -16.73 10.78
#